data_AF-A0A292PQ08-F1
#
_entry.id   AF-A0A292PQ08-F1
#
_cell.length_a   1.000
_cell.length_b   1.000
_cell.length_c   1.000
_cell.angle_alpha   90.00
_cell.angle_beta   90.00
_cell.angle_gamma   90.00
#
_symmetry.space_group_name_H-M   'P 1'
#
loop_
_entity.id
_entity.type
_entity.pdbx_description
1 polymer ?
#
loop_
_entity_poly.entity_id
_entity_poly.type
_entity_poly.pdbx_seq_one_letter_code
_entity_poly.pdbx_strand_id
1 'polypeptide(L)'
;MKSILAVVFTLLNILLFASAAATPPACEACDPNPNNNKCDITTSCIFTKPNGQLHCACRAGYKANAPNTDSGTHWRTLFAGQEYRVFVRPGVKCDTLCDEWWLGPQSCKEITVRPECS
;
A
#
# COMPACT_ATOMS: atom_id res chain seq x y z
N MET A 1 54.81 24.45 -2.55
CA MET A 1 53.85 24.14 -1.46
C MET A 1 52.55 24.94 -1.62
N LYS A 2 51.85 24.82 -2.77
CA LYS A 2 50.59 25.57 -3.03
C LYS A 2 49.52 24.72 -3.73
N SER A 3 49.86 23.50 -4.17
CA SER A 3 48.96 22.66 -4.98
C SER A 3 48.47 21.38 -4.30
N ILE A 4 48.82 21.12 -3.03
CA ILE A 4 48.39 19.88 -2.34
C ILE A 4 47.09 20.12 -1.55
N LEU A 5 46.84 21.35 -1.06
CA LEU A 5 45.61 21.67 -0.31
C LEU A 5 44.33 21.70 -1.16
N ALA A 6 44.42 21.98 -2.46
CA ALA A 6 43.24 22.11 -3.32
C ALA A 6 42.64 20.75 -3.75
N VAL A 7 43.44 19.68 -3.73
CA VAL A 7 43.01 18.34 -4.18
C VAL A 7 42.28 17.58 -3.06
N VAL A 8 42.64 17.83 -1.80
CA VAL A 8 42.00 17.18 -0.64
C VAL A 8 40.57 17.69 -0.42
N PHE A 9 40.31 18.96 -0.74
CA PHE A 9 38.99 19.59 -0.56
C PHE A 9 37.95 19.19 -1.62
N THR A 10 38.38 18.66 -2.76
CA THR A 10 37.48 18.24 -3.86
C THR A 10 37.05 16.77 -3.77
N LEU A 11 37.73 15.94 -2.97
CA LEU A 11 37.41 14.52 -2.81
C LEU A 11 36.42 14.22 -1.66
N LEU A 12 36.10 15.19 -0.81
CA LEU A 12 35.25 14.98 0.39
C LEU A 12 33.76 15.31 0.20
N ASN A 13 33.31 15.59 -1.03
CA ASN A 13 31.92 16.00 -1.31
C ASN A 13 31.07 14.96 -2.05
N ILE A 14 31.54 13.70 -2.21
CA ILE A 14 30.86 12.71 -3.07
C ILE A 14 30.02 11.69 -2.28
N LEU A 15 29.97 11.74 -0.95
CA LEU A 15 29.29 10.70 -0.17
C LEU A 15 28.22 11.26 0.75
N LEU A 16 27.12 11.76 0.18
CA LEU A 16 25.84 11.91 0.91
C LEU A 16 24.65 12.03 -0.07
N PHE A 17 24.56 11.13 -1.05
CA PHE A 17 23.24 10.77 -1.59
C PHE A 17 22.63 9.73 -0.64
N ALA A 18 22.20 10.20 0.53
CA ALA A 18 21.27 9.43 1.34
C ALA A 18 19.99 9.34 0.51
N SER A 19 19.80 8.21 -0.19
CA SER A 19 18.52 7.85 -0.75
C SER A 19 17.55 7.76 0.41
N ALA A 20 16.75 8.81 0.61
CA ALA A 20 15.60 8.75 1.50
C ALA A 20 14.71 7.64 0.93
N ALA A 21 14.81 6.45 1.50
CA ALA A 21 13.85 5.39 1.23
C ALA A 21 12.50 6.00 1.60
N ALA A 22 11.68 6.30 0.58
CA ALA A 22 10.34 6.81 0.79
C ALA A 22 9.67 5.81 1.74
N THR A 23 9.32 6.25 2.94
CA THR A 23 8.56 5.41 3.86
C THR A 23 7.31 4.98 3.10
N PRO A 24 7.01 3.66 3.02
CA PRO A 24 5.80 3.20 2.39
C PRO A 24 4.63 4.03 2.90
N PRO A 25 3.74 4.52 2.04
CA PRO A 25 2.60 5.32 2.48
C PRO A 25 1.90 4.62 3.64
N ALA A 26 1.56 5.37 4.69
CA ALA A 26 0.82 4.82 5.81
C ALA A 26 -0.43 4.09 5.29
N CYS A 27 -0.82 2.99 5.94
CA CYS A 27 -2.05 2.28 5.59
C CYS A 27 -3.22 3.17 6.02
N GLU A 28 -3.67 4.04 5.13
CA GLU A 28 -4.68 5.05 5.44
C GLU A 28 -5.99 4.37 5.86
N ALA A 29 -6.44 4.68 7.08
CA ALA A 29 -7.64 4.09 7.64
C ALA A 29 -8.90 4.83 7.21
N CYS A 30 -9.99 4.10 7.05
CA CYS A 30 -11.33 4.69 6.87
C CYS A 30 -12.00 4.99 8.23
N ASP A 31 -13.04 5.83 8.21
CA ASP A 31 -13.91 6.08 9.37
C ASP A 31 -15.21 5.25 9.23
N PRO A 32 -15.65 4.46 10.22
CA PRO A 32 -16.93 3.76 10.13
C PRO A 32 -18.14 4.69 10.15
N ASN A 33 -17.99 5.95 10.55
CA ASN A 33 -19.05 6.96 10.48
C ASN A 33 -19.38 7.28 9.01
N PRO A 34 -20.63 7.10 8.56
CA PRO A 34 -21.03 7.32 7.16
C PRO A 34 -20.63 8.68 6.60
N ASN A 35 -20.68 9.75 7.41
CA ASN A 35 -20.35 11.11 6.96
C ASN A 35 -18.85 11.28 6.66
N ASN A 36 -18.00 10.46 7.29
CA ASN A 36 -16.54 10.52 7.22
C ASN A 36 -15.94 9.29 6.55
N ASN A 37 -16.75 8.37 6.04
CA ASN A 37 -16.29 7.06 5.62
C ASN A 37 -15.23 7.10 4.52
N LYS A 38 -15.46 7.99 3.55
CA LYS A 38 -14.57 8.26 2.41
C LYS A 38 -14.15 7.05 1.58
N CYS A 39 -14.57 5.82 1.88
CA CYS A 39 -14.41 4.70 0.96
C CYS A 39 -15.26 4.94 -0.29
N ASP A 40 -14.75 4.49 -1.44
CA ASP A 40 -15.54 4.52 -2.67
C ASP A 40 -16.71 3.53 -2.59
N ILE A 41 -17.80 3.78 -3.32
CA ILE A 41 -19.00 2.94 -3.33
C ILE A 41 -18.74 1.48 -3.73
N THR A 42 -17.63 1.21 -4.43
CA THR A 42 -17.18 -0.12 -4.86
C THR A 42 -16.46 -0.90 -3.76
N THR A 43 -16.27 -0.27 -2.59
CA THR A 43 -15.55 -0.80 -1.44
C THR A 43 -16.44 -0.75 -0.19
N SER A 44 -15.96 -1.29 0.92
CA SER A 44 -16.63 -1.15 2.22
C SER A 44 -15.60 -0.93 3.31
N CYS A 45 -15.84 0.04 4.19
CA CYS A 45 -15.01 0.21 5.38
C CYS A 45 -15.27 -0.95 6.34
N ILE A 46 -14.25 -1.76 6.61
CA ILE A 46 -14.36 -2.90 7.51
C ILE A 46 -13.32 -2.82 8.62
N PHE A 47 -13.71 -3.34 9.78
CA PHE A 47 -12.79 -3.57 10.88
C PHE A 47 -12.16 -4.95 10.73
N THR A 48 -10.83 -5.00 10.66
CA THR A 48 -10.08 -6.24 10.49
C THR A 48 -9.59 -6.76 11.84
N LYS A 49 -9.63 -8.08 12.03
CA LYS A 49 -9.16 -8.75 13.25
C LYS A 49 -7.80 -9.40 12.99
N PRO A 50 -6.93 -9.53 14.01
CA PRO A 50 -7.17 -9.27 15.44
C PRO A 50 -6.89 -7.83 15.90
N ASN A 51 -6.05 -7.08 15.17
CA ASN A 51 -5.51 -5.79 15.63
C ASN A 51 -6.43 -4.58 15.46
N GLY A 52 -7.54 -4.73 14.72
CA GLY A 52 -8.62 -3.74 14.71
C GLY A 52 -8.40 -2.53 13.82
N GLN A 53 -7.65 -2.68 12.73
CA GLN A 53 -7.50 -1.60 11.77
C GLN A 53 -8.74 -1.48 10.88
N LEU A 54 -9.02 -0.25 10.45
CA LEU A 54 -10.15 0.06 9.57
C LEU A 54 -9.63 0.27 8.16
N HIS A 55 -10.14 -0.49 7.20
CA HIS A 55 -9.69 -0.45 5.81
C HIS A 55 -10.86 -0.40 4.84
N CYS A 56 -10.70 0.30 3.71
CA CYS A 56 -11.61 0.15 2.59
C CYS A 56 -11.32 -1.16 1.87
N ALA A 57 -12.17 -2.17 2.06
CA ALA A 57 -12.01 -3.49 1.45
C ALA A 57 -12.73 -3.58 0.11
N CYS A 58 -12.04 -4.15 -0.87
CA CYS A 58 -12.61 -4.50 -2.16
C CYS A 58 -13.57 -5.68 -2.07
N ARG A 59 -14.43 -5.81 -3.08
CA ARG A 59 -15.14 -7.06 -3.38
C ARG A 59 -14.11 -8.16 -3.69
N ALA A 60 -14.43 -9.41 -3.35
CA ALA A 60 -13.52 -10.53 -3.63
C ALA A 60 -13.24 -10.64 -5.14
N GLY A 61 -11.96 -10.78 -5.52
CA GLY A 61 -11.55 -10.84 -6.92
C GLY A 61 -11.39 -9.48 -7.61
N TYR A 62 -11.54 -8.36 -6.89
CA TYR A 62 -11.35 -7.01 -7.43
C TYR A 62 -10.18 -6.27 -6.78
N LYS A 63 -9.56 -5.37 -7.55
CA LYS A 63 -8.44 -4.49 -7.19
C LYS A 63 -8.68 -3.06 -7.73
N ALA A 64 -7.84 -2.12 -7.31
CA ALA A 64 -7.81 -0.79 -7.90
C ALA A 64 -7.23 -0.83 -9.32
N ASN A 65 -7.55 0.18 -10.13
CA ASN A 65 -6.88 0.38 -11.42
C ASN A 65 -5.53 1.10 -11.23
N ALA A 66 -4.61 0.45 -10.51
CA ALA A 66 -3.26 0.91 -10.25
C ALA A 66 -2.26 -0.21 -10.58
N PRO A 67 -0.97 0.10 -10.82
CA PRO A 67 0.05 -0.92 -10.99
C PRO A 67 0.03 -1.90 -9.81
N ASN A 68 0.18 -3.20 -10.06
CA ASN A 68 0.18 -4.23 -9.00
C ASN A 68 1.24 -3.96 -7.89
N THR A 69 2.30 -3.22 -8.24
CA THR A 69 3.38 -2.80 -7.35
C THR A 69 3.09 -1.53 -6.53
N ASP A 70 2.00 -0.81 -6.80
CA ASP A 70 1.62 0.41 -6.09
C ASP A 70 0.97 0.09 -4.73
N SER A 71 1.81 -0.29 -3.78
CA SER A 71 1.41 -0.67 -2.42
C SER A 71 0.86 0.50 -1.58
N GLY A 72 0.90 1.74 -2.09
CA GLY A 72 0.28 2.91 -1.48
C GLY A 72 -1.19 3.07 -1.86
N THR A 73 -1.57 2.61 -3.05
CA THR A 73 -2.95 2.66 -3.54
C THR A 73 -3.74 1.41 -3.15
N HIS A 74 -3.13 0.22 -3.32
CA HIS A 74 -3.77 -1.05 -3.01
C HIS A 74 -2.81 -2.07 -2.40
N TRP A 75 -3.31 -2.93 -1.52
CA TRP A 75 -2.49 -3.94 -0.85
C TRP A 75 -3.32 -5.13 -0.41
N ARG A 76 -2.65 -6.23 -0.11
CA ARG A 76 -3.20 -7.35 0.64
C ARG A 76 -2.65 -7.35 2.06
N THR A 77 -3.31 -8.07 2.94
CA THR A 77 -2.90 -8.22 4.35
C THR A 77 -2.86 -9.70 4.72
N LEU A 78 -2.34 -10.00 5.91
CA LEU A 78 -2.28 -11.35 6.46
C LEU A 78 -3.41 -11.61 7.47
N PHE A 79 -4.50 -10.84 7.39
CA PHE A 79 -5.66 -11.02 8.26
C PHE A 79 -6.34 -12.36 8.00
N ALA A 80 -6.44 -13.18 9.06
CA ALA A 80 -7.09 -14.48 9.01
C ALA A 80 -8.51 -14.38 8.43
N GLY A 81 -8.77 -15.07 7.33
CA GLY A 81 -10.06 -15.10 6.64
C GLY A 81 -10.37 -13.87 5.78
N GLN A 82 -9.43 -12.95 5.59
CA GLN A 82 -9.52 -11.81 4.67
C GLN A 82 -8.33 -11.73 3.71
N GLU A 83 -7.44 -12.72 3.73
CA GLU A 83 -6.20 -12.73 2.95
C GLU A 83 -6.48 -12.57 1.46
N TYR A 84 -7.62 -13.08 0.97
CA TYR A 84 -8.05 -13.02 -0.42
C TYR A 84 -8.52 -11.65 -0.89
N ARG A 85 -8.70 -10.69 0.02
CA ARG A 85 -9.16 -9.34 -0.30
C ARG A 85 -8.01 -8.42 -0.60
N VAL A 86 -8.28 -7.50 -1.51
CA VAL A 86 -7.49 -6.29 -1.69
C VAL A 86 -8.10 -5.18 -0.83
N PHE A 87 -7.24 -4.37 -0.25
CA PHE A 87 -7.57 -3.16 0.49
C PHE A 87 -7.01 -1.97 -0.25
N VAL A 88 -7.67 -0.83 -0.11
CA VAL A 88 -7.27 0.42 -0.76
C VAL A 88 -7.36 1.57 0.23
N ARG A 89 -6.62 2.64 -0.02
CA ARG A 89 -6.81 3.89 0.73
C ARG A 89 -8.19 4.50 0.44
N PRO A 90 -8.73 5.35 1.33
CA PRO A 90 -10.00 6.03 1.09
C PRO A 90 -10.05 6.77 -0.25
N GLY A 91 -11.21 6.77 -0.89
CA GLY A 91 -11.48 7.43 -2.18
C GLY A 91 -11.03 6.64 -3.41
N VAL A 92 -10.33 5.51 -3.25
CA VAL A 92 -9.89 4.70 -4.37
C VAL A 92 -10.99 3.72 -4.78
N LYS A 93 -11.33 3.77 -6.07
CA LYS A 93 -12.27 2.85 -6.70
C LYS A 93 -11.64 1.47 -6.90
N CYS A 94 -12.39 0.42 -6.57
CA CYS A 94 -11.95 -0.97 -6.64
C CYS A 94 -12.87 -1.83 -7.54
N ASP A 95 -12.81 -1.59 -8.85
CA ASP A 95 -13.66 -2.21 -9.87
C ASP A 95 -12.89 -2.95 -10.97
N THR A 96 -11.57 -3.09 -10.83
CA THR A 96 -10.76 -3.85 -11.78
C THR A 96 -10.69 -5.30 -11.33
N LEU A 97 -10.92 -6.27 -12.22
CA LEU A 97 -10.72 -7.68 -11.88
C LEU A 97 -9.24 -7.97 -11.64
N CYS A 98 -8.97 -8.81 -10.66
CA CYS A 98 -7.66 -9.43 -10.48
C CYS A 98 -7.35 -10.39 -11.63
N ASP A 99 -6.06 -10.65 -11.86
CA ASP A 99 -5.59 -11.45 -13.00
C ASP A 99 -6.17 -12.89 -12.93
N GLU A 100 -6.24 -13.45 -11.71
CA GLU A 100 -6.82 -14.77 -11.41
C GLU A 100 -8.01 -14.66 -10.46
N TRP A 101 -8.99 -13.82 -10.77
CA TRP A 101 -10.14 -13.53 -9.91
C TRP A 101 -11.02 -14.76 -9.58
N TRP A 102 -10.99 -15.82 -10.40
CA TRP A 102 -11.81 -17.02 -10.25
C TRP A 102 -11.26 -18.05 -9.24
N LEU A 103 -10.04 -17.85 -8.70
CA LEU A 103 -9.40 -18.81 -7.78
C LEU A 103 -9.92 -18.73 -6.33
N GLY A 104 -11.04 -18.04 -6.09
CA GLY A 104 -11.66 -17.91 -4.77
C GLY A 104 -10.68 -17.30 -3.75
N PRO A 105 -10.37 -17.97 -2.62
CA PRO A 105 -9.43 -17.45 -1.63
C PRO A 105 -8.01 -17.17 -2.14
N GLN A 106 -7.65 -17.72 -3.31
CA GLN A 106 -6.35 -17.53 -3.94
C GLN A 106 -6.36 -16.40 -4.99
N SER A 107 -7.47 -15.67 -5.14
CA SER A 107 -7.54 -14.51 -6.04
C SER A 107 -6.57 -13.40 -5.64
N CYS A 108 -6.25 -12.52 -6.61
CA CYS A 108 -5.51 -11.28 -6.39
C CYS A 108 -4.08 -11.48 -5.84
N LYS A 109 -3.41 -12.59 -6.15
CA LYS A 109 -2.03 -12.88 -5.69
C LYS A 109 -0.98 -11.97 -6.28
N GLU A 110 -1.29 -11.30 -7.37
CA GLU A 110 -0.44 -10.31 -7.98
C GLU A 110 -0.28 -9.03 -7.14
N ILE A 111 -1.14 -8.81 -6.14
CA ILE A 111 -1.09 -7.63 -5.27
C ILE A 111 -0.16 -7.87 -4.07
N THR A 112 0.73 -6.92 -3.84
CA THR A 112 1.69 -6.91 -2.73
C THR A 112 1.01 -7.05 -1.37
N VAL A 113 1.51 -7.96 -0.55
CA VAL A 113 1.12 -8.09 0.86
C VAL A 113 1.88 -7.07 1.69
N ARG A 114 1.15 -6.33 2.55
CA ARG A 114 1.68 -5.38 3.53
C ARG A 114 1.36 -5.86 4.95
N PRO A 115 2.23 -6.65 5.58
CA PRO A 115 2.02 -7.16 6.93
C PRO A 115 1.87 -6.04 7.98
N GLU A 116 2.47 -4.87 7.74
CA GLU A 116 2.37 -3.70 8.61
C GLU A 116 0.97 -3.06 8.60
N CYS A 117 0.14 -3.37 7.59
CA CYS A 117 -1.28 -3.01 7.54
C CYS A 117 -2.18 -4.09 8.16
N SER A 118 -1.59 -5.08 8.85
CA SER A 118 -2.26 -6.22 9.49
C SER A 118 -2.34 -6.10 11.02
#